data_AF-A0A0G4L6I7-F1
#
_entry.id   AF-A0A0G4L6I7-F1
#
_cell.length_a   1.000
_cell.length_b   1.000
_cell.length_c   1.000
_cell.angle_alpha   90.00
_cell.angle_beta   90.00
_cell.angle_gamma   90.00
#
_symmetry.space_group_name_H-M   'P 1'
#
loop_
_entity.id
_entity.type
_entity.pdbx_description
1 polymer ?
#
loop_
_entity_poly.entity_id
_entity_poly.type
_entity_poly.pdbx_seq_one_letter_code
_entity_poly.pdbx_strand_id
1 'polypeptide(L)'
;MDAIKSALNIGSKPAAAPQPTAEQVSELKEKYAKAEQDHVFTFYDSLSKDEQAALYQQLSGFDPAHINDITNRALNPPKTDDADSSSTQSGLEPLPEFATASILDSQPEDLEKWYQSGLDLIAQNKVAVVLMAGGQGTRLGSSAPKGCFNIDLPSNNDEGTFGK
;
A
#
# COMPACT_ATOMS: atom_id res chain seq x y z
N MET A 1 -16.74 -1.58 16.34
CA MET A 1 -15.95 -2.69 15.75
C MET A 1 -16.52 -3.12 14.41
N ASP A 2 -17.81 -3.45 14.34
CA ASP A 2 -18.40 -3.99 13.10
C ASP A 2 -18.46 -2.99 11.94
N ALA A 3 -18.67 -1.70 12.24
CA ALA A 3 -18.59 -0.63 11.24
C ALA A 3 -17.20 -0.48 10.59
N ILE A 4 -16.13 -0.75 11.36
CA ILE A 4 -14.74 -0.66 10.88
C ILE A 4 -14.39 -1.90 10.05
N LYS A 5 -14.83 -3.10 10.49
CA LYS A 5 -14.67 -4.34 9.72
C LYS A 5 -15.39 -4.28 8.36
N SER A 6 -16.58 -3.68 8.32
CA SER A 6 -17.34 -3.48 7.08
C SER A 6 -16.72 -2.42 6.16
N ALA A 7 -16.07 -1.38 6.70
CA ALA A 7 -15.38 -0.38 5.90
C ALA A 7 -14.06 -0.88 5.30
N LEU A 8 -13.43 -1.88 5.93
CA LEU A 8 -12.12 -2.41 5.54
C LEU A 8 -12.18 -3.68 4.67
N ASN A 9 -13.37 -4.22 4.37
CA ASN A 9 -13.54 -5.48 3.63
C ASN A 9 -12.71 -6.67 4.16
N ILE A 10 -12.37 -6.66 5.45
CA ILE A 10 -11.60 -7.75 6.09
C ILE A 10 -12.61 -8.81 6.56
N GLY A 11 -12.70 -9.93 5.84
CA GLY A 11 -13.38 -11.16 6.30
C GLY A 11 -14.88 -11.27 6.01
N SER A 12 -15.49 -10.34 5.28
CA SER A 12 -16.86 -10.55 4.76
C SER A 12 -16.78 -11.43 3.51
N LYS A 13 -17.50 -12.55 3.50
CA LYS A 13 -17.93 -13.16 2.23
C LYS A 13 -18.67 -12.06 1.47
N PRO A 14 -18.28 -11.68 0.25
CA PRO A 14 -18.97 -10.60 -0.44
C PRO A 14 -20.44 -10.98 -0.55
N ALA A 15 -21.32 -10.10 -0.07
CA ALA A 15 -22.73 -10.17 -0.45
C ALA A 15 -22.77 -10.23 -1.98
N ALA A 16 -23.59 -11.11 -2.55
CA ALA A 16 -23.64 -11.35 -3.99
C ALA A 16 -23.70 -10.00 -4.72
N ALA A 17 -22.59 -9.65 -5.38
CA ALA A 17 -22.48 -8.35 -6.03
C ALA A 17 -23.59 -8.26 -7.08
N PRO A 18 -24.22 -7.08 -7.24
CA PRO A 18 -25.23 -6.92 -8.27
C PRO A 18 -24.65 -7.32 -9.62
N GLN A 19 -25.37 -8.22 -10.30
CA GLN A 19 -24.96 -8.77 -11.57
C GLN A 19 -24.89 -7.63 -12.61
N PRO A 20 -23.77 -7.45 -13.33
CA PRO A 20 -23.68 -6.43 -14.36
C PRO A 20 -24.59 -6.79 -15.55
N THR A 21 -25.11 -5.77 -16.20
CA THR A 21 -25.84 -5.91 -17.46
C THR A 21 -24.90 -6.27 -18.61
N ALA A 22 -25.43 -6.83 -19.69
CA ALA A 22 -24.62 -7.20 -20.86
C ALA A 22 -23.95 -5.98 -21.49
N GLU A 23 -24.65 -4.84 -21.50
CA GLU A 23 -24.15 -3.55 -21.99
C GLU A 23 -22.96 -3.08 -21.17
N GLN A 24 -23.07 -3.10 -19.83
CA GLN A 24 -21.98 -2.73 -18.93
C GLN A 24 -20.73 -3.60 -19.13
N VAL A 25 -20.92 -4.91 -19.31
CA VAL A 25 -19.80 -5.82 -19.57
C VAL A 25 -19.17 -5.53 -20.94
N SER A 26 -19.98 -5.24 -21.95
CA SER A 26 -19.50 -4.88 -23.29
C SER A 26 -18.66 -3.61 -23.28
N GLU A 27 -19.14 -2.55 -22.62
CA GLU A 27 -18.42 -1.29 -22.47
C GLU A 27 -17.06 -1.48 -21.75
N LEU A 28 -17.04 -2.31 -20.70
CA LEU A 28 -15.81 -2.60 -19.97
C LEU A 28 -14.82 -3.43 -20.82
N LYS A 29 -15.31 -4.44 -21.57
CA LYS A 29 -14.49 -5.19 -22.53
C LYS A 29 -13.89 -4.25 -23.58
N GLU A 30 -14.66 -3.30 -24.12
CA GLU A 30 -14.16 -2.30 -25.06
C GLU A 30 -13.11 -1.38 -24.45
N LYS A 31 -13.30 -0.92 -23.20
CA LYS A 31 -12.31 -0.09 -22.49
C LYS A 31 -10.96 -0.80 -22.37
N TYR A 32 -10.98 -2.09 -22.01
CA TYR A 32 -9.77 -2.91 -21.89
C TYR A 32 -9.15 -3.25 -23.25
N ALA A 33 -9.97 -3.52 -24.27
CA ALA A 33 -9.50 -3.77 -25.63
C ALA A 33 -8.80 -2.54 -26.24
N LYS A 34 -9.34 -1.33 -26.02
CA LYS A 34 -8.69 -0.07 -26.45
C LYS A 34 -7.33 0.16 -25.78
N ALA A 35 -7.11 -0.45 -24.62
CA ALA A 35 -5.84 -0.41 -23.90
C ALA A 35 -4.94 -1.63 -24.18
N GLU A 36 -5.29 -2.50 -25.13
CA GLU A 36 -4.56 -3.74 -25.45
C GLU A 36 -4.47 -4.73 -24.25
N GLN A 37 -5.47 -4.70 -23.37
CA GLN A 37 -5.59 -5.53 -22.17
C GLN A 37 -6.84 -6.44 -22.22
N ASP A 38 -7.34 -6.77 -23.41
CA ASP A 38 -8.52 -7.62 -23.61
C ASP A 38 -8.33 -9.06 -23.09
N HIS A 39 -7.09 -9.52 -22.97
CA HIS A 39 -6.75 -10.86 -22.49
C HIS A 39 -7.31 -11.17 -21.09
N VAL A 40 -7.58 -10.17 -20.25
CA VAL A 40 -8.21 -10.37 -18.93
C VAL A 40 -9.63 -10.95 -19.03
N PHE A 41 -10.26 -10.87 -20.21
CA PHE A 41 -11.59 -11.43 -20.50
C PHE A 41 -11.55 -12.79 -21.20
N THR A 42 -10.37 -13.38 -21.48
CA THR A 42 -10.22 -14.64 -22.24
C THR A 42 -11.13 -15.77 -21.76
N PHE A 43 -11.32 -15.89 -20.44
CA PHE A 43 -12.10 -16.97 -19.82
C PHE A 43 -13.47 -16.52 -19.31
N TYR A 44 -13.89 -15.28 -19.59
CA TYR A 44 -15.06 -14.66 -18.97
C TYR A 44 -16.34 -15.50 -19.15
N ASP A 45 -16.55 -16.06 -20.35
CA ASP A 45 -17.77 -16.81 -20.67
C ASP A 45 -17.79 -18.22 -20.04
N SER A 46 -16.64 -18.70 -19.54
CA SER A 46 -16.54 -19.97 -18.80
C SER A 46 -16.76 -19.83 -17.30
N LEU A 47 -16.80 -18.60 -16.78
CA LEU A 47 -17.00 -18.30 -15.37
C LEU A 47 -18.47 -18.48 -14.96
N SER A 48 -18.69 -18.80 -13.69
CA SER A 48 -20.03 -18.71 -13.09
C SER A 48 -20.50 -17.26 -13.03
N LYS A 49 -21.81 -17.04 -12.88
CA LYS A 49 -22.38 -15.68 -12.77
C LYS A 49 -21.78 -14.89 -11.60
N ASP A 50 -21.48 -15.54 -10.47
CA ASP A 50 -20.89 -14.87 -9.31
C ASP A 50 -19.44 -14.45 -9.57
N GLU A 51 -18.67 -15.29 -10.26
CA GLU A 51 -17.30 -14.98 -10.68
C GLU A 51 -17.26 -13.88 -11.75
N GLN A 52 -18.21 -13.89 -12.70
CA GLN A 52 -18.36 -12.84 -13.69
C GLN A 52 -18.64 -11.47 -13.04
N ALA A 53 -19.53 -11.44 -12.05
CA ALA A 53 -19.82 -10.24 -11.28
C ALA A 53 -18.62 -9.76 -10.46
N ALA A 54 -17.90 -10.67 -9.80
CA ALA A 54 -16.70 -10.33 -9.03
C ALA A 54 -15.58 -9.75 -9.91
N LEU A 55 -15.31 -10.39 -11.06
CA LEU A 55 -14.31 -9.92 -12.01
C LEU A 55 -14.71 -8.55 -12.60
N TYR A 56 -15.97 -8.38 -12.97
CA TYR A 56 -16.48 -7.08 -13.46
C TYR A 56 -16.26 -5.97 -12.42
N GLN A 57 -16.63 -6.20 -11.16
CA GLN A 57 -16.46 -5.21 -10.09
C GLN A 57 -14.99 -4.85 -9.88
N GLN A 58 -14.11 -5.86 -9.88
CA GLN A 58 -12.67 -5.64 -9.75
C GLN A 58 -12.12 -4.80 -10.92
N LEU A 59 -12.39 -5.19 -12.17
CA LEU A 59 -11.89 -4.51 -13.36
C LEU A 59 -12.48 -3.10 -13.52
N SER A 60 -13.72 -2.88 -13.07
CA SER A 60 -14.34 -1.55 -13.05
C SER A 60 -13.60 -0.55 -12.14
N GLY A 61 -12.92 -1.05 -11.11
CA GLY A 61 -12.10 -0.23 -10.20
C GLY A 61 -10.76 0.23 -10.79
N PHE A 62 -10.39 -0.24 -11.98
CA PHE A 62 -9.13 0.09 -12.62
C PHE A 62 -9.31 0.94 -13.89
N ASP A 63 -8.30 1.76 -14.16
CA ASP A 63 -8.11 2.39 -15.46
C ASP A 63 -6.96 1.70 -16.21
N PRO A 64 -7.24 0.84 -17.20
CA PRO A 64 -6.20 0.09 -17.91
C PRO A 64 -5.24 1.01 -18.68
N ALA A 65 -5.68 2.19 -19.14
CA ALA A 65 -4.80 3.16 -19.78
C ALA A 65 -3.78 3.74 -18.79
N HIS A 66 -4.21 4.04 -17.56
CA HIS A 66 -3.31 4.50 -16.50
C HIS A 66 -2.32 3.41 -16.05
N ILE A 67 -2.77 2.15 -15.97
CA ILE A 67 -1.88 1.01 -15.69
C ILE A 67 -0.79 0.91 -16.76
N ASN A 68 -1.15 1.04 -18.05
CA ASN A 68 -0.19 1.04 -19.14
C ASN A 68 0.84 2.19 -19.00
N ASP A 69 0.41 3.39 -18.62
CA ASP A 69 1.34 4.51 -18.37
C ASP A 69 2.34 4.20 -17.25
N ILE A 70 1.86 3.70 -16.10
CA ILE A 70 2.73 3.32 -14.98
C ILE A 70 3.72 2.24 -15.42
N THR A 71 3.23 1.20 -16.10
CA THR A 71 4.06 0.09 -16.57
C THR A 71 5.09 0.56 -17.60
N ASN A 72 4.71 1.42 -18.54
CA ASN A 72 5.63 1.96 -19.53
C ASN A 72 6.74 2.80 -18.87
N ARG A 73 6.38 3.67 -17.91
CA ARG A 73 7.38 4.45 -17.15
C ARG A 73 8.32 3.57 -16.34
N ALA A 74 7.82 2.46 -15.80
CA ALA A 74 8.62 1.53 -15.01
C ALA A 74 9.58 0.67 -15.87
N LEU A 75 9.12 0.20 -17.04
CA LEU A 75 9.89 -0.68 -17.93
C LEU A 75 10.78 0.10 -18.91
N ASN A 76 10.36 1.29 -19.30
CA ASN A 76 11.07 2.19 -20.21
C ASN A 76 11.36 3.52 -19.50
N PRO A 77 12.14 3.52 -18.40
CA PRO A 77 12.47 4.75 -17.71
C PRO A 77 13.19 5.70 -18.67
N PRO A 78 12.96 7.03 -18.56
CA PRO A 78 13.66 7.99 -19.38
C PRO A 78 15.17 7.80 -19.19
N LYS A 79 15.91 7.76 -20.30
CA LYS A 79 17.36 7.77 -20.25
C LYS A 79 17.77 9.09 -19.59
N THR A 80 18.31 9.00 -18.39
CA THR A 80 18.99 10.14 -17.78
C THR A 80 20.26 10.40 -18.59
N ASP A 81 20.56 11.66 -18.91
CA ASP A 81 21.76 12.07 -19.65
C ASP A 81 23.07 11.59 -18.97
N ASP A 82 23.00 11.09 -17.74
CA ASP A 82 24.10 10.51 -16.96
C ASP A 82 24.43 9.03 -17.30
N ALA A 83 23.63 8.34 -18.12
CA ALA A 83 23.82 6.90 -18.36
C ALA A 83 25.02 6.55 -19.26
N ASP A 84 25.63 7.54 -19.93
CA ASP A 84 26.79 7.35 -20.82
C ASP A 84 28.09 8.00 -20.26
N SER A 85 28.05 8.51 -19.03
CA SER A 85 29.22 9.10 -18.35
C SER A 85 29.66 8.19 -17.21
N SER A 86 30.61 7.30 -17.48
CA SER A 86 31.42 6.60 -16.48
C SER A 86 32.33 7.53 -15.66
N SER A 87 31.94 8.80 -15.45
CA SER A 87 32.80 9.86 -14.93
C SER A 87 32.11 11.02 -14.18
N THR A 88 30.82 10.93 -13.84
CA THR A 88 30.18 11.90 -12.93
C THR A 88 29.40 11.19 -11.85
N GLN A 89 30.10 10.78 -10.77
CA GLN A 89 29.44 10.63 -9.47
C GLN A 89 28.84 11.99 -9.11
N SER A 90 27.56 12.18 -9.41
CA SER A 90 26.81 13.37 -9.05
C SER A 90 26.78 13.49 -7.52
N GLY A 91 27.67 14.33 -6.96
CA GLY A 91 27.59 14.99 -5.65
C GLY A 91 26.91 14.24 -4.50
N LEU A 92 27.26 12.98 -4.25
CA LEU A 92 26.82 12.31 -3.02
C LEU A 92 27.64 12.83 -1.85
N GLU A 93 27.10 13.83 -1.16
CA GLU A 93 27.67 14.41 0.04
C GLU A 93 26.76 14.13 1.25
N PRO A 94 27.34 14.08 2.47
CA PRO A 94 26.53 14.04 3.69
C PRO A 94 25.58 15.24 3.77
N LEU A 95 24.47 15.05 4.49
CA LEU A 95 23.66 16.20 4.90
C LEU A 95 24.53 17.16 5.75
N PRO A 96 24.31 18.48 5.63
CA PRO A 96 25.07 19.44 6.39
C PRO A 96 24.79 19.29 7.90
N GLU A 97 25.78 19.60 8.74
CA GLU A 97 25.71 19.37 10.20
C GLU A 97 24.51 20.04 10.87
N PHE A 98 24.07 21.21 10.39
CA PHE A 98 22.90 21.89 10.97
C PHE A 98 21.57 21.14 10.74
N ALA A 99 21.55 20.18 9.81
CA ALA A 99 20.38 19.35 9.48
C ALA A 99 20.48 17.94 10.06
N THR A 100 21.52 17.65 10.87
CA THR A 100 21.73 16.35 11.49
C THR A 100 21.80 16.48 13.02
N ALA A 101 21.38 15.42 13.70
CA ALA A 101 21.48 15.27 15.15
C ALA A 101 21.62 13.79 15.49
N SER A 102 22.22 13.48 16.63
CA SER A 102 22.50 12.11 17.06
C SER A 102 22.19 11.95 18.54
N ILE A 103 21.49 10.88 18.91
CA ILE A 103 21.28 10.55 20.33
C ILE A 103 22.63 10.25 21.03
N LEU A 104 23.65 9.82 20.27
CA LEU A 104 24.96 9.45 20.82
C LEU A 104 25.92 10.64 20.94
N ASP A 105 25.86 11.59 20.00
CA ASP A 105 26.89 12.60 19.82
C ASP A 105 26.42 14.04 20.12
N SER A 106 25.10 14.26 20.20
CA SER A 106 24.53 15.57 20.56
C SER A 106 24.66 15.85 22.06
N GLN A 107 24.62 17.14 22.43
CA GLN A 107 24.70 17.54 23.83
C GLN A 107 23.46 17.05 24.60
N PRO A 108 23.62 16.51 25.82
CA PRO A 108 22.49 16.02 26.62
C PRO A 108 21.39 17.08 26.85
N GLU A 109 21.77 18.36 26.97
CA GLU A 109 20.84 19.46 27.18
C GLU A 109 19.91 19.69 25.98
N ASP A 110 20.41 19.48 24.76
CA ASP A 110 19.61 19.59 23.54
C ASP A 110 18.61 18.41 23.42
N LEU A 111 19.05 17.20 23.78
CA LEU A 111 18.19 16.02 23.78
C LEU A 111 17.01 16.17 24.74
N GLU A 112 17.28 16.63 25.97
CA GLU A 112 16.23 16.87 26.98
C GLU A 112 15.25 17.95 26.52
N LYS A 113 15.77 19.05 25.95
CA LYS A 113 14.94 20.13 25.40
C LYS A 113 14.02 19.63 24.28
N TRP A 114 14.52 18.80 23.36
CA TRP A 114 13.71 18.24 22.27
C TRP A 114 12.66 17.27 22.78
N TYR A 115 13.01 16.43 23.76
CA TYR A 115 12.07 15.51 24.40
C TYR A 115 10.90 16.26 25.05
N GLN A 116 11.19 17.26 25.89
CA GLN A 116 10.15 18.07 26.54
C GLN A 116 9.29 18.82 25.52
N SER A 117 9.90 19.40 24.48
CA SER A 117 9.16 20.07 23.41
C SER A 117 8.21 19.11 22.67
N GLY A 118 8.64 17.87 22.45
CA GLY A 118 7.81 16.81 21.86
C GLY A 118 6.61 16.47 22.75
N LEU A 119 6.82 16.31 24.06
CA LEU A 119 5.73 16.07 25.02
C LEU A 119 4.73 17.23 25.06
N ASP A 120 5.19 18.47 24.99
CA ASP A 120 4.32 19.64 24.97
C ASP A 120 3.43 19.65 23.72
N LEU A 121 3.96 19.23 22.56
CA LEU A 121 3.19 19.11 21.32
C LEU A 121 2.17 17.96 21.40
N ILE A 122 2.53 16.85 22.05
CA ILE A 122 1.59 15.74 22.32
C ILE A 122 0.47 16.24 23.23
N ALA A 123 0.78 16.94 24.31
CA ALA A 123 -0.20 17.50 25.25
C ALA A 123 -1.16 18.50 24.58
N GLN A 124 -0.69 19.19 23.53
CA GLN A 124 -1.49 20.09 22.71
C GLN A 124 -2.31 19.40 21.60
N ASN A 125 -2.31 18.06 21.54
CA ASN A 125 -2.96 17.27 20.49
C ASN A 125 -2.47 17.63 19.07
N LYS A 126 -1.18 17.98 18.92
CA LYS A 126 -0.57 18.36 17.63
C LYS A 126 0.19 17.22 16.96
N VAL A 127 0.12 16.01 17.52
CA VAL A 127 0.86 14.84 17.04
C VAL A 127 -0.10 13.72 16.66
N ALA A 128 0.14 13.11 15.51
CA ALA A 128 -0.55 11.91 15.03
C ALA A 128 0.48 10.88 14.54
N VAL A 129 0.09 9.60 14.53
CA VAL A 129 0.93 8.50 14.06
C VAL A 129 0.29 7.86 12.83
N VAL A 130 1.08 7.72 11.76
CA VAL A 130 0.70 6.97 10.56
C VAL A 130 1.49 5.67 10.53
N LEU A 131 0.83 4.55 10.78
CA LEU A 131 1.44 3.23 10.77
C LEU A 131 1.30 2.58 9.39
N MET A 132 2.44 2.33 8.71
CA MET A 132 2.47 1.58 7.46
C MET A 132 2.39 0.06 7.71
N ALA A 133 1.17 -0.48 7.77
CA ALA A 133 0.89 -1.90 8.06
C ALA A 133 0.29 -2.71 6.89
N GLY A 134 0.39 -2.22 5.65
CA GLY A 134 -0.22 -2.85 4.47
C GLY A 134 0.52 -4.06 3.88
N GLY A 135 1.71 -4.40 4.41
CA GLY A 135 2.51 -5.51 3.89
C GLY A 135 1.93 -6.88 4.25
N GLN A 136 1.81 -7.76 3.25
CA GLN A 136 1.47 -9.16 3.47
C GLN A 136 2.61 -9.91 4.19
N GLY A 137 2.30 -10.65 5.25
CA GLY A 137 3.26 -11.36 6.11
C GLY A 137 3.95 -12.57 5.47
N THR A 138 3.99 -12.66 4.14
CA THR A 138 4.35 -13.88 3.41
C THR A 138 5.78 -14.36 3.67
N ARG A 139 6.74 -13.44 3.87
CA ARG A 139 8.12 -13.81 4.26
C ARG A 139 8.22 -14.40 5.66
N LEU A 140 7.25 -14.12 6.53
CA LEU A 140 7.18 -14.70 7.89
C LEU A 140 6.44 -16.04 7.91
N GLY A 141 6.00 -16.54 6.75
CA GLY A 141 5.19 -17.77 6.69
C GLY A 141 3.78 -17.62 7.28
N SER A 142 3.33 -16.38 7.53
CA SER A 142 2.00 -16.09 8.08
C SER A 142 1.05 -15.63 6.98
N SER A 143 -0.19 -16.11 7.02
CA SER A 143 -1.30 -15.63 6.21
C SER A 143 -1.98 -14.39 6.81
N ALA A 144 -1.65 -14.03 8.06
CA ALA A 144 -2.16 -12.85 8.74
C ALA A 144 -1.33 -11.59 8.41
N PRO A 145 -1.88 -10.37 8.61
CA PRO A 145 -1.11 -9.14 8.55
C PRO A 145 0.10 -9.18 9.48
N LYS A 146 1.22 -8.57 9.07
CA LYS A 146 2.49 -8.66 9.81
C LYS A 146 2.39 -8.19 11.26
N GLY A 147 1.54 -7.20 11.56
CA GLY A 147 1.34 -6.70 12.92
C GLY A 147 0.75 -7.71 13.90
N CYS A 148 0.11 -8.78 13.40
CA CYS A 148 -0.45 -9.85 14.22
C CYS A 148 0.55 -11.00 14.47
N PHE A 149 1.81 -10.85 14.06
CA PHE A 149 2.80 -11.91 14.19
C PHE A 149 3.30 -12.01 15.64
N ASN A 150 3.11 -13.16 16.27
CA ASN A 150 3.66 -13.45 17.59
C ASN A 150 5.14 -13.88 17.45
N ILE A 151 6.00 -13.21 18.22
CA ILE A 151 7.44 -13.47 18.28
C ILE A 151 7.84 -14.31 19.50
N ASP A 152 6.87 -14.98 20.12
CA ASP A 152 7.02 -15.89 21.26
C ASP A 152 7.64 -15.26 22.51
N LEU A 153 7.26 -14.00 22.80
CA LEU A 153 7.63 -13.37 24.08
C LEU A 153 6.83 -13.98 25.24
N PRO A 154 7.37 -14.02 26.48
CA PRO A 154 6.69 -14.60 27.65
C PRO A 154 5.31 -14.01 27.96
N SER A 155 5.04 -12.78 27.53
CA SER A 155 3.74 -12.14 27.68
C SER A 155 2.65 -12.69 26.75
N ASN A 156 3.03 -13.45 25.70
CA ASN A 156 2.12 -13.95 24.65
C ASN A 156 1.12 -12.87 24.19
N ASN A 157 1.63 -11.69 23.81
CA ASN A 157 0.79 -10.61 23.32
C ASN A 157 0.32 -10.92 21.90
N ASP A 158 -0.69 -11.79 21.78
CA ASP A 158 -1.51 -11.91 20.58
C ASP A 158 -2.48 -10.72 20.56
N GLU A 159 -2.18 -9.65 19.81
CA GLU A 159 -3.19 -8.66 19.45
C GLU A 159 -4.08 -9.16 18.30
N GLY A 160 -4.76 -10.28 18.56
CA GLY A 160 -6.09 -10.60 18.02
C GLY A 160 -7.22 -10.12 18.94
N THR A 161 -6.90 -9.56 20.12
CA THR A 161 -7.84 -9.07 21.13
C THR A 161 -7.68 -7.58 21.43
N PHE A 162 -7.68 -6.72 20.42
CA PHE A 162 -8.25 -5.38 20.62
C PHE A 162 -9.77 -5.55 20.67
N GLY A 163 -10.38 -5.30 21.83
CA GLY A 163 -11.83 -5.39 22.02
C GLY A 163 -12.28 -6.53 22.93
N LYS A 164 -11.99 -6.39 24.22
CA LYS A 164 -12.97 -6.68 25.26
C LYS A 164 -13.27 -5.38 25.99
#